data_AF-E8LYZ2-F1
#
_entry.id   AF-E8LYZ2-F1
#
_cell.length_a   1.000
_cell.length_b   1.000
_cell.length_c   1.000
_cell.angle_alpha   90.00
_cell.angle_beta   90.00
_cell.angle_gamma   90.00
#
_symmetry.space_group_name_H-M   'P 1'
#
loop_
_entity.id
_entity.type
_entity.pdbx_description
1 polymer ?
#
loop_
_entity_poly.entity_id
_entity_poly.type
_entity_poly.pdbx_seq_one_letter_code
_entity_poly.pdbx_strand_id
1 'polypeptide(L)'
;MSKNPKFAIRTTEKRNGWSAEITRQVTSRKTVVSKREMGFESQELAQEWAEKELAGFVKNQAERNDRKAVQRQERLEREARLAREAEEKKARRLAEREAQADDEE
;
A
#
# COMPACT_ATOMS: atom_id res chain seq x y z
N MET A 1 -4.66 1.96 -23.75
CA MET A 1 -4.10 1.08 -22.69
C MET A 1 -3.23 1.87 -21.74
N SER A 2 -3.76 2.28 -20.58
CA SER A 2 -2.96 2.91 -19.52
C SER A 2 -1.98 1.88 -18.95
N LYS A 3 -0.67 2.18 -18.98
CA LYS A 3 0.38 1.29 -18.44
C LYS A 3 0.42 1.39 -16.91
N ASN A 4 -0.54 0.77 -16.22
CA ASN A 4 -0.42 0.56 -14.77
C ASN A 4 0.32 -0.77 -14.50
N PRO A 5 1.44 -0.79 -13.78
CA PRO A 5 2.18 -2.02 -13.54
C PRO A 5 1.43 -3.03 -12.63
N LYS A 6 0.48 -2.57 -11.81
CA LYS A 6 -0.23 -3.43 -10.85
C LYS A 6 -1.54 -3.99 -11.38
N PHE A 7 -2.14 -3.36 -12.38
CA PHE A 7 -3.47 -3.72 -12.84
C PHE A 7 -3.46 -3.95 -14.36
N ALA A 8 -4.18 -4.97 -14.80
CA ALA A 8 -4.34 -5.28 -16.21
C ALA A 8 -5.78 -5.69 -16.51
N ILE A 9 -6.26 -5.30 -17.69
CA ILE A 9 -7.58 -5.69 -18.22
C ILE A 9 -7.40 -6.96 -19.06
N ARG A 10 -8.31 -7.91 -18.90
CA ARG A 10 -8.44 -9.08 -19.76
C ARG A 10 -9.87 -9.15 -20.26
N THR A 11 -10.04 -9.12 -21.57
CA THR A 11 -11.31 -9.44 -22.20
C THR A 11 -11.26 -10.86 -22.74
N THR A 12 -12.38 -11.57 -22.70
CA THR A 12 -12.47 -12.94 -23.22
C THR A 12 -13.85 -13.16 -23.80
N GLU A 13 -13.90 -13.63 -25.04
CA GLU A 13 -15.13 -14.07 -25.69
C GLU A 13 -15.67 -15.32 -25.00
N LYS A 14 -16.99 -15.36 -24.80
CA LYS A 14 -17.75 -16.45 -24.19
C LYS A 14 -18.91 -16.83 -25.11
N ARG A 15 -19.57 -17.95 -24.78
CA ARG A 15 -20.64 -18.53 -25.61
C ARG A 15 -21.75 -17.54 -26.02
N ASN A 16 -22.08 -16.58 -25.15
CA ASN A 16 -23.17 -15.62 -25.35
C ASN A 16 -22.71 -14.16 -25.17
N GLY A 17 -21.50 -13.83 -25.60
CA GLY A 17 -20.97 -12.46 -25.52
C GLY A 17 -19.59 -12.38 -24.89
N TRP A 18 -19.23 -11.19 -24.42
CA TRP A 18 -17.90 -10.88 -23.92
C TRP A 18 -17.86 -10.78 -22.39
N SER A 19 -16.71 -11.09 -21.84
CA SER A 19 -16.39 -10.90 -20.43
C SER A 19 -15.19 -9.99 -20.29
N ALA A 20 -15.17 -9.20 -19.22
CA ALA A 20 -14.05 -8.35 -18.86
C ALA A 20 -13.64 -8.60 -17.41
N GLU A 21 -12.33 -8.68 -17.20
CA GLU A 21 -11.71 -8.90 -15.90
C GLU A 21 -10.65 -7.84 -15.63
N ILE A 22 -10.72 -7.22 -14.46
CA ILE A 22 -9.63 -6.39 -13.92
C ILE A 22 -8.81 -7.28 -13.02
N THR A 23 -7.57 -7.56 -13.43
CA THR A 23 -6.61 -8.34 -12.66
C THR A 23 -5.64 -7.43 -11.92
N ARG A 24 -5.20 -7.87 -10.74
CA ARG A 24 -4.21 -7.17 -9.91
C ARG A 24 -3.04 -8.08 -9.58
N GLN A 25 -1.82 -7.61 -9.83
CA GLN A 25 -0.60 -8.24 -9.34
C GLN A 25 -0.45 -7.94 -7.84
N VAL A 26 -0.61 -8.98 -7.01
CA VAL A 26 -0.56 -8.87 -5.55
C VAL A 26 0.88 -9.06 -5.05
N THR A 27 1.60 -9.98 -5.70
CA THR A 27 3.04 -10.21 -5.51
C THR A 27 3.67 -10.49 -6.87
N SER A 28 5.01 -10.53 -6.97
CA SER A 28 5.71 -10.87 -8.22
C SER A 28 5.23 -12.18 -8.85
N ARG A 29 4.78 -13.15 -8.03
CA ARG A 29 4.35 -14.48 -8.46
C ARG A 29 2.83 -14.70 -8.50
N LYS A 30 2.02 -13.72 -8.05
CA LYS A 30 0.57 -13.91 -7.86
C LYS A 30 -0.23 -12.75 -8.43
N THR A 31 -1.12 -13.09 -9.35
CA THR A 31 -2.13 -12.20 -9.94
C THR A 31 -3.52 -12.72 -9.61
N VAL A 32 -4.43 -11.84 -9.21
CA VAL A 32 -5.81 -12.19 -8.84
C VAL A 32 -6.81 -11.33 -9.61
N VAL A 33 -8.00 -11.85 -9.86
CA VAL A 33 -9.12 -11.08 -10.43
C VAL A 33 -9.70 -10.21 -9.32
N SER A 34 -9.73 -8.90 -9.53
CA SER A 34 -10.28 -7.91 -8.58
C SER A 34 -11.75 -7.63 -8.85
N LYS A 35 -12.14 -7.60 -10.13
CA LYS A 35 -13.53 -7.42 -10.56
C LYS A 35 -13.71 -8.11 -11.91
N ARG A 36 -14.89 -8.68 -12.13
CA ARG A 36 -15.29 -9.32 -13.39
C ARG A 36 -16.72 -8.90 -13.71
N GLU A 37 -16.98 -8.67 -14.99
CA GLU A 37 -18.33 -8.50 -15.54
C GLU A 37 -18.45 -9.31 -16.83
N MET A 38 -19.66 -9.80 -17.13
CA MET A 38 -19.91 -10.69 -18.27
C MET A 38 -21.20 -10.30 -18.99
N GLY A 39 -21.36 -10.79 -20.22
CA GLY A 39 -22.57 -10.57 -21.01
C GLY A 39 -22.55 -9.29 -21.83
N PHE A 40 -21.35 -8.74 -22.10
CA PHE A 40 -21.21 -7.62 -23.03
C PHE A 40 -21.47 -8.07 -24.46
N GLU A 41 -22.09 -7.22 -25.27
CA GLU A 41 -22.40 -7.52 -26.66
C GLU A 41 -21.14 -7.53 -27.55
N SER A 42 -20.18 -6.65 -27.26
CA SER A 42 -18.91 -6.55 -27.99
C SER A 42 -17.70 -6.50 -27.07
N GLN A 43 -16.53 -6.77 -27.66
CA GLN A 43 -15.25 -6.61 -26.98
C GLN A 43 -15.01 -5.15 -26.56
N GLU A 44 -15.42 -4.17 -27.36
CA GLU A 44 -15.20 -2.75 -27.04
C GLU A 44 -16.00 -2.34 -25.80
N LEU A 45 -17.26 -2.75 -25.68
CA LEU A 45 -18.09 -2.47 -24.50
C LEU A 45 -17.49 -3.09 -23.23
N ALA A 46 -16.99 -4.32 -23.35
CA ALA A 46 -16.29 -4.99 -22.26
C ALA A 46 -15.01 -4.25 -21.84
N GLN A 47 -14.25 -3.77 -22.83
CA GLN A 47 -13.01 -3.00 -22.62
C GLN A 47 -13.30 -1.63 -21.98
N GLU A 48 -14.27 -0.88 -22.49
CA GLU A 48 -14.64 0.45 -21.99
C GLU A 48 -15.11 0.38 -20.54
N TRP A 49 -15.96 -0.60 -20.23
CA TRP A 49 -16.37 -0.87 -18.85
C TRP A 49 -15.16 -1.13 -17.94
N ALA A 50 -14.23 -1.97 -18.38
CA ALA A 50 -13.06 -2.30 -17.59
C ALA A 50 -12.10 -1.11 -17.41
N GLU A 51 -11.95 -0.25 -18.41
CA GLU A 51 -11.12 0.96 -18.34
C GLU A 51 -11.72 1.98 -17.36
N LYS A 52 -13.03 2.19 -17.41
CA LYS A 52 -13.76 3.07 -16.49
C LYS A 52 -13.60 2.60 -15.04
N GLU A 53 -13.80 1.31 -14.80
CA GLU A 53 -13.66 0.73 -13.46
C GLU A 53 -12.19 0.75 -12.99
N LEU A 54 -11.25 0.46 -13.88
CA LEU A 54 -9.81 0.49 -13.59
C LEU A 54 -9.36 1.85 -13.04
N ALA A 55 -9.86 2.96 -13.59
CA ALA A 55 -9.54 4.30 -13.09
C ALA A 55 -9.86 4.44 -11.58
N GLY A 56 -10.99 3.89 -11.12
CA GLY A 56 -11.36 3.84 -9.71
C GLY A 56 -10.40 3.00 -8.87
N PHE A 57 -9.95 1.85 -9.36
CA PHE A 57 -8.94 1.02 -8.68
C PHE A 57 -7.61 1.74 -8.52
N VAL A 58 -7.15 2.45 -9.56
CA VAL A 58 -5.90 3.20 -9.52
C VAL A 58 -5.98 4.34 -8.51
N LYS A 59 -7.05 5.13 -8.53
CA LYS A 59 -7.29 6.22 -7.57
C LYS A 59 -7.30 5.71 -6.13
N ASN A 60 -8.11 4.67 -5.85
CA ASN A 60 -8.18 4.08 -4.52
C ASN A 60 -6.83 3.52 -4.05
N GLN A 61 -6.01 3.00 -4.97
CA GLN A 61 -4.68 2.51 -4.66
C GLN A 61 -3.70 3.64 -4.30
N ALA A 62 -3.77 4.78 -4.99
CA ALA A 62 -2.96 5.96 -4.69
C ALA A 62 -3.32 6.52 -3.30
N GLU A 63 -4.60 6.78 -3.04
CA GLU A 63 -5.07 7.31 -1.75
C GLU A 63 -4.69 6.42 -0.55
N ARG A 64 -4.76 5.09 -0.74
CA ARG A 64 -4.31 4.14 0.29
C ARG A 64 -2.80 4.16 0.51
N ASN A 65 -2.01 4.39 -0.54
CA ASN A 65 -0.55 4.49 -0.40
C ASN A 65 -0.16 5.76 0.34
N ASP A 66 -0.81 6.88 0.03
CA ASP A 66 -0.56 8.17 0.67
C ASP A 66 -0.88 8.11 2.16
N ARG A 67 -2.06 7.58 2.51
CA ARG A 67 -2.42 7.36 3.92
C ARG A 67 -1.39 6.50 4.66
N LYS A 68 -0.92 5.42 4.03
CA LYS A 68 0.12 4.57 4.62
C LYS A 68 1.48 5.25 4.68
N ALA A 69 1.78 6.19 3.79
CA ALA A 69 3.03 6.96 3.84
C ALA A 69 3.03 7.89 5.05
N VAL A 70 1.94 8.62 5.27
CA VAL A 70 1.74 9.47 6.45
C VAL A 70 1.88 8.66 7.74
N GLN A 71 1.16 7.54 7.85
CA GLN A 71 1.24 6.67 9.03
C GLN A 71 2.65 6.11 9.28
N ARG A 72 3.43 5.84 8.22
CA ARG A 72 4.84 5.42 8.38
C ARG A 72 5.67 6.57 8.95
N GLN A 73 5.48 7.78 8.44
CA GLN A 73 6.22 8.96 8.90
C GLN A 73 5.94 9.24 10.39
N GLU A 74 4.67 9.27 10.78
CA GLU A 74 4.25 9.48 12.18
C GLU A 74 4.84 8.40 13.11
N ARG A 75 4.85 7.14 12.66
CA ARG A 75 5.45 6.06 13.44
C ARG A 75 6.96 6.25 13.60
N LEU A 76 7.67 6.58 12.52
CA LEU A 76 9.12 6.82 12.55
C LEU A 76 9.47 8.00 13.47
N GLU A 77 8.69 9.09 13.42
CA GLU A 77 8.88 10.25 14.31
C GLU A 77 8.64 9.89 15.77
N ARG A 78 7.60 9.12 16.06
CA ARG A 78 7.32 8.63 17.42
C ARG A 78 8.44 7.73 17.92
N GLU A 79 8.90 6.77 17.11
CA GLU A 79 10.01 5.87 17.44
C GLU A 79 11.30 6.66 17.69
N ALA A 80 11.61 7.64 16.85
CA ALA A 80 12.77 8.53 17.02
C ALA A 80 12.68 9.35 18.31
N ARG A 81 11.51 9.89 18.65
CA ARG A 81 11.31 10.63 19.90
C ARG A 81 11.50 9.74 21.13
N LEU A 82 10.91 8.54 21.12
CA LEU A 82 11.06 7.57 22.20
C LEU A 82 12.52 7.13 22.36
N ALA A 83 13.25 6.97 21.25
CA ALA A 83 14.68 6.65 21.29
C ALA A 83 15.49 7.77 21.95
N ARG A 84 15.26 9.04 21.58
CA ARG A 84 15.94 10.19 22.21
C ARG A 84 15.67 10.30 23.70
N GLU A 85 14.40 10.20 24.10
CA GLU A 85 14.01 10.23 25.51
C GLU A 85 14.63 9.07 26.30
N ALA A 86 14.71 7.88 25.71
CA ALA A 86 15.37 6.74 26.32
C ALA A 86 16.88 6.95 26.48
N GLU A 87 17.56 7.54 25.49
CA GLU A 87 18.98 7.89 25.58
C GLU A 87 19.23 8.97 26.64
N GLU A 88 18.42 10.03 26.69
CA GLU A 88 18.51 11.07 27.73
C GLU A 88 18.32 10.49 29.13
N LYS A 89 17.33 9.60 29.29
CA LYS A 89 17.07 8.91 30.57
C LYS A 89 18.21 7.96 30.96
N LYS A 90 18.81 7.25 30.01
CA LYS A 90 20.01 6.43 30.26
C LYS A 90 21.18 7.30 30.68
N ALA A 91 21.45 8.40 29.97
CA ALA A 91 22.52 9.33 30.29
C ALA A 91 22.35 9.93 31.69
N ARG A 92 21.14 10.37 32.05
CA ARG A 92 20.83 10.86 33.39
C ARG A 92 21.10 9.82 34.48
N ARG A 93 20.68 8.57 34.26
CA ARG A 93 20.93 7.47 35.20
C ARG A 93 22.41 7.14 35.34
N LEU A 94 23.17 7.23 34.25
CA LEU A 94 24.61 7.01 34.28
C LEU A 94 25.30 8.13 35.08
N ALA A 95 24.98 9.39 34.80
CA ALA A 95 25.52 10.53 35.54
C ALA A 95 25.16 10.51 37.02
N GLU A 96 23.94 10.12 37.38
CA GLU A 96 23.53 9.95 38.79
C GLU A 96 24.32 8.83 39.47
N ARG A 97 24.60 7.74 38.76
CA ARG A 97 25.43 6.63 39.27
C ARG A 97 26.90 7.04 39.43
N GLU A 98 27.44 7.80 38.49
CA GLU A 98 28.81 8.33 38.56
C GLU A 98 28.97 9.30 39.74
N ALA A 99 28.03 10.24 39.91
CA ALA A 99 28.04 11.17 41.04
C ALA A 99 27.93 10.46 42.41
N GLN A 100 27.12 9.40 42.51
CA GLN A 100 27.06 8.58 43.73
C GLN A 100 28.35 7.80 44.01
N ALA A 101 29.11 7.42 42.97
CA ALA A 101 30.38 6.74 43.15
C ALA A 101 31.48 7.71 43.62
N ASP A 102 31.48 8.95 43.11
CA ASP A 102 32.44 9.98 43.50
C ASP A 102 32.23 10.50 44.94
N ASP A 103 31.00 10.48 45.47
CA ASP A 103 30.68 10.86 46.86
C ASP A 103 31.05 9.77 47.89
N GLU A 104 31.30 8.52 47.45
CA GLU A 104 31.67 7.38 48.31
C GLU A 104 33.20 7.15 48.41
N GLU A 105 34.04 7.93 47.71
CA GLU A 105 35.52 7.88 47.72
C GLU A 105 36.17 8.97 48.60
#